data_AF-A0A7C6EQ80-F1
#
_entry.id   AF-A0A7C6EQ80-F1
#
_cell.length_a   1.000
_cell.length_b   1.000
_cell.length_c   1.000
_cell.angle_alpha   90.00
_cell.angle_beta   90.00
_cell.angle_gamma   90.00
#
_symmetry.space_group_name_H-M   'P 1'
#
loop_
_entity.id
_entity.type
_entity.pdbx_description
1 polymer ?
#
loop_
_entity_poly.entity_id
_entity_poly.type
_entity_poly.pdbx_seq_one_letter_code
_entity_poly.pdbx_strand_id
1 'polypeptide(L)'
;MKRDFFLLWSMLWLIVFLASCSKPSGPDTTKSGEEAEISSPAERAASLLSEKGKSEVSSQDRRTKGEKEYVSEKYGFSFRYNLLMLNDKPSGNDILELKHLSGDKAVLTIRKPETWEKNPEDYFKTAYKDTGDKIYTRKEFKLGKYPALLVEFSRTVMKIKMRIIELTALKDGYFYSLVVTMDENYVDDVRQEFDLVVNSFRLLETKVDLENRWKDQLPADFPHDVLPLYGVDEIYYVSGNSLTKEGRLTVVYDSKESRENLLSYYADVMKDAAGLVKSTYYLAGTKSGYPIEITLEWSEILKQCRVTIRISAKK
;
A
#
# COMPACT_ATOMS: atom_id res chain seq x y z
N MET A 1 5.35 -16.20 -39.51
CA MET A 1 6.43 -15.19 -39.50
C MET A 1 6.03 -13.78 -39.03
N LYS A 2 4.81 -13.52 -38.52
CA LYS A 2 4.44 -12.21 -37.92
C LYS A 2 4.17 -12.26 -36.41
N ARG A 3 4.31 -13.44 -35.77
CA ARG A 3 4.07 -13.63 -34.33
C ARG A 3 5.35 -13.60 -33.49
N ASP A 4 6.49 -13.92 -34.09
CA ASP A 4 7.79 -13.93 -33.41
C ASP A 4 8.46 -12.54 -33.40
N PHE A 5 7.98 -11.60 -34.23
CA PHE A 5 8.50 -10.22 -34.28
C PHE A 5 7.95 -9.33 -33.15
N PHE A 6 6.77 -9.64 -32.60
CA PHE A 6 6.17 -8.87 -31.50
C PHE A 6 6.79 -9.22 -30.13
N LEU A 7 7.29 -10.45 -29.96
CA LEU A 7 7.98 -10.88 -28.73
C LEU A 7 9.38 -10.28 -28.60
N LEU A 8 10.04 -9.94 -29.72
CA LEU A 8 11.33 -9.25 -29.74
C LEU A 8 11.21 -7.74 -29.48
N TRP A 9 10.05 -7.14 -29.73
CA TRP A 9 9.84 -5.70 -29.50
C TRP A 9 9.43 -5.37 -28.06
N SER A 10 8.75 -6.29 -27.35
CA SER A 10 8.48 -6.15 -25.90
C SER A 10 9.71 -6.40 -25.02
N MET A 11 10.72 -7.11 -25.53
CA MET A 11 12.01 -7.30 -24.85
C MET A 11 12.96 -6.11 -25.01
N LEU A 12 12.77 -5.25 -26.01
CA LEU A 12 13.65 -4.10 -26.25
C LEU A 12 13.37 -2.90 -25.33
N TRP A 13 12.17 -2.77 -24.76
CA TRP A 13 11.85 -1.72 -23.78
C TRP A 13 12.32 -2.04 -22.36
N LEU A 14 12.70 -3.29 -22.08
CA LEU A 14 13.29 -3.68 -20.79
C LEU A 14 14.82 -3.44 -20.73
N ILE A 15 15.47 -3.19 -21.87
CA ILE A 15 16.93 -3.01 -21.97
C ILE A 15 17.35 -1.53 -21.92
N VAL A 16 16.44 -0.58 -22.15
CA VAL A 16 16.77 0.86 -22.16
C VAL A 16 16.94 1.47 -20.76
N PHE A 17 16.58 0.77 -19.68
CA PHE A 17 16.89 1.21 -18.31
C PHE A 17 18.21 0.64 -17.73
N LEU A 18 18.98 -0.13 -18.51
CA LEU A 18 20.20 -0.83 -18.04
C LEU A 18 21.53 -0.24 -18.54
N ALA A 19 21.57 0.99 -19.04
CA ALA A 19 22.82 1.59 -19.47
C ALA A 19 22.92 3.08 -19.10
N SER A 20 23.26 3.35 -17.84
CA SER A 20 24.11 4.49 -17.45
C SER A 20 24.85 4.16 -16.16
N CYS A 21 25.74 3.18 -16.26
CA CYS A 21 26.88 3.09 -15.37
C CYS A 21 27.92 4.12 -15.81
N SER A 22 28.03 5.25 -15.13
CA SER A 22 29.27 6.02 -15.05
C SER A 22 29.83 5.87 -13.64
N LYS A 23 30.83 5.00 -13.51
CA LYS A 23 31.77 5.01 -12.38
C LYS A 23 32.50 6.37 -12.35
N PRO A 24 32.92 6.81 -11.16
CA PRO A 24 34.31 7.19 -10.98
C PRO A 24 35.02 6.18 -10.09
N SER A 25 36.18 5.80 -10.60
CA SER A 25 37.30 5.10 -9.96
C SER A 25 37.68 5.68 -8.59
N GLY A 26 37.66 4.85 -7.56
CA GLY A 26 38.49 5.03 -6.37
C GLY A 26 39.85 4.33 -6.56
N PRO A 27 40.95 4.87 -6.00
CA PRO A 27 42.27 4.26 -6.11
C PRO A 27 42.48 3.12 -5.10
N ASP A 28 43.30 2.17 -5.52
CA ASP A 28 43.85 1.06 -4.73
C ASP A 28 44.62 1.52 -3.47
N THR A 29 44.49 0.79 -2.36
CA THR A 29 45.63 0.49 -1.45
C THR A 29 45.35 -0.67 -0.47
N THR A 30 46.11 -1.76 -0.68
CA THR A 30 46.80 -2.72 0.23
C THR A 30 46.36 -3.05 1.67
N LYS A 31 46.15 -4.37 1.89
CA LYS A 31 46.60 -5.30 2.97
C LYS A 31 47.07 -4.81 4.36
N SER A 32 46.43 -5.37 5.42
CA SER A 32 46.96 -6.12 6.61
C SER A 32 45.86 -6.11 7.68
N GLY A 33 45.46 -7.15 8.44
CA GLY A 33 46.17 -8.26 9.04
C GLY A 33 46.41 -7.98 10.53
N GLU A 34 45.47 -8.32 11.43
CA GLU A 34 45.72 -8.67 12.86
C GLU A 34 44.41 -9.10 13.60
N GLU A 35 44.45 -10.28 14.23
CA GLU A 35 43.59 -10.68 15.37
C GLU A 35 43.97 -9.83 16.61
N ALA A 36 43.24 -9.66 17.70
CA ALA A 36 42.27 -10.50 18.39
C ALA A 36 41.48 -9.64 19.42
N GLU A 37 40.64 -10.33 20.17
CA GLU A 37 40.19 -10.07 21.55
C GLU A 37 38.72 -9.69 21.80
N ILE A 38 38.22 -10.48 22.74
CA ILE A 38 36.88 -10.62 23.28
C ILE A 38 36.56 -9.42 24.16
N SER A 39 35.38 -8.84 23.97
CA SER A 39 34.64 -8.24 25.09
C SER A 39 33.13 -8.33 24.82
N SER A 40 32.46 -9.22 25.54
CA SER A 40 31.05 -9.06 25.85
C SER A 40 30.90 -7.94 26.88
N PRO A 41 29.81 -7.16 26.81
CA PRO A 41 28.78 -7.37 27.83
C PRO A 41 27.33 -7.11 27.39
N ALA A 42 26.46 -7.94 27.98
CA ALA A 42 25.19 -7.60 28.62
C ALA A 42 24.00 -7.08 27.80
N GLU A 43 22.97 -7.94 27.74
CA GLU A 43 21.58 -7.65 28.13
C GLU A 43 20.98 -6.30 27.69
N ARG A 44 20.40 -6.29 26.48
CA ARG A 44 19.25 -5.44 26.17
C ARG A 44 18.09 -6.29 25.66
N ALA A 45 17.54 -7.09 26.56
CA ALA A 45 16.29 -7.80 26.35
C ALA A 45 15.35 -7.50 27.53
N ALA A 46 14.83 -6.28 27.63
CA ALA A 46 13.70 -5.97 28.51
C ALA A 46 13.09 -4.61 28.18
N SER A 47 11.98 -4.60 27.45
CA SER A 47 10.74 -3.88 27.80
C SER A 47 9.79 -3.85 26.59
N LEU A 48 9.39 -5.06 26.15
CA LEU A 48 8.21 -5.21 25.30
C LEU A 48 6.98 -5.18 26.21
N LEU A 49 6.23 -4.08 26.13
CA LEU A 49 4.86 -3.93 26.59
C LEU A 49 4.66 -3.91 28.12
N SER A 50 4.72 -2.70 28.69
CA SER A 50 4.08 -2.41 29.99
C SER A 50 2.87 -1.52 29.75
N GLU A 51 1.70 -2.03 30.11
CA GLU A 51 0.40 -1.34 30.09
C GLU A 51 0.31 -0.32 31.23
N LYS A 52 -0.23 0.87 30.91
CA LYS A 52 -1.18 1.54 31.79
C LYS A 52 -2.10 2.44 30.97
N GLY A 53 -3.36 2.03 30.85
CA GLY A 53 -4.41 2.85 30.27
C GLY A 53 -4.81 4.00 31.19
N LYS A 54 -5.02 5.18 30.60
CA LYS A 54 -6.23 6.00 30.74
C LYS A 54 -6.13 7.17 29.75
N SER A 55 -7.18 7.31 28.97
CA SER A 55 -7.39 8.33 27.95
C SER A 55 -7.59 9.70 28.60
N GLU A 56 -6.81 10.68 28.16
CA GLU A 56 -7.17 12.10 28.20
C GLU A 56 -6.66 12.72 26.90
N VAL A 57 -7.56 12.85 25.93
CA VAL A 57 -7.30 13.49 24.65
C VAL A 57 -7.33 14.99 24.86
N SER A 58 -6.16 15.56 25.11
CA SER A 58 -5.84 16.91 24.66
C SER A 58 -4.65 16.75 23.72
N SER A 59 -4.67 17.42 22.57
CA SER A 59 -3.53 17.49 21.65
C SER A 59 -2.37 18.18 22.36
N GLN A 60 -1.59 17.42 23.12
CA GLN A 60 -0.47 17.90 23.89
C GLN A 60 0.81 17.43 23.20
N ASP A 61 1.42 18.36 22.46
CA ASP A 61 2.77 18.24 21.90
C ASP A 61 3.78 18.00 23.04
N ARG A 62 3.95 16.75 23.47
CA ARG A 62 5.06 16.36 24.35
C ARG A 62 6.28 16.16 23.49
N ARG A 63 7.07 17.23 23.34
CA ARG A 63 8.37 17.23 22.67
C ARG A 63 9.36 16.30 23.39
N THR A 64 9.41 15.03 23.01
CA THR A 64 10.64 14.23 22.99
C THR A 64 11.40 14.60 21.71
N LYS A 65 12.71 14.90 21.79
CA LYS A 65 13.53 15.48 20.70
C LYS A 65 13.20 14.88 19.31
N GLY A 66 12.47 15.62 18.48
CA GLY A 66 12.20 15.28 17.06
C GLY A 66 11.12 14.23 16.80
N GLU A 67 10.66 13.50 17.83
CA GLU A 67 9.58 12.52 17.68
C GLU A 67 8.24 13.22 17.40
N LYS A 68 7.48 12.65 16.48
CA LYS A 68 6.12 13.07 16.12
C LYS A 68 5.16 11.93 16.37
N GLU A 69 3.94 12.24 16.75
CA GLU A 69 2.84 11.28 16.80
C GLU A 69 1.92 11.48 15.60
N TYR A 70 1.60 10.38 14.92
CA TYR A 70 0.56 10.34 13.90
C TYR A 70 -0.65 9.62 14.47
N VAL A 71 -1.82 10.24 14.36
CA VAL A 71 -3.09 9.68 14.80
C VAL A 71 -4.06 9.72 13.62
N SER A 72 -4.57 8.56 13.22
CA SER A 72 -5.70 8.46 12.30
C SER A 72 -6.92 8.02 13.07
N GLU A 73 -7.77 8.97 13.46
CA GLU A 73 -9.08 8.64 14.03
C GLU A 73 -9.95 7.92 12.99
N LYS A 74 -9.89 8.38 11.73
CA LYS A 74 -10.60 7.80 10.58
C LYS A 74 -10.33 6.32 10.40
N TYR A 75 -9.07 5.92 10.51
CA TYR A 75 -8.63 4.54 10.32
C TYR A 75 -8.28 3.84 11.63
N GLY A 76 -8.56 4.44 12.79
CA GLY A 76 -8.46 3.79 14.09
C GLY A 76 -7.06 3.32 14.49
N PHE A 77 -5.99 4.06 14.18
CA PHE A 77 -4.63 3.72 14.62
C PHE A 77 -3.80 4.96 14.96
N SER A 78 -2.72 4.75 15.71
CA SER A 78 -1.67 5.75 15.92
C SER A 78 -0.29 5.11 16.00
N PHE A 79 0.75 5.92 15.79
CA PHE A 79 2.14 5.56 16.04
C PHE A 79 2.98 6.82 16.21
N ARG A 80 4.20 6.64 16.72
CA ARG A 80 5.23 7.68 16.78
C ARG A 80 6.31 7.39 15.74
N TYR A 81 6.92 8.45 15.21
CA TYR A 81 7.97 8.37 14.22
C TYR A 81 8.96 9.53 14.39
N ASN A 82 10.19 9.33 13.92
CA ASN A 82 11.24 10.35 13.91
C ASN A 82 12.09 10.18 12.65
N LEU A 83 12.57 11.28 12.07
CA LEU A 83 13.44 11.30 10.87
C LEU A 83 12.88 10.60 9.61
N LEU A 84 11.62 10.17 9.62
CA LEU A 84 10.92 9.59 8.48
C LEU A 84 10.02 10.62 7.80
N MET A 85 9.96 10.57 6.47
CA MET A 85 9.03 11.34 5.66
C MET A 85 7.68 10.64 5.61
N LEU A 86 6.61 11.35 5.98
CA LEU A 86 5.24 10.82 5.99
C LEU A 86 4.53 11.15 4.67
N ASN A 87 3.96 10.13 4.04
CA ASN A 87 3.03 10.25 2.91
C ASN A 87 1.70 9.58 3.29
N ASP A 88 0.70 10.40 3.58
CA ASP A 88 -0.64 10.00 4.02
C ASP A 88 -1.65 9.79 2.87
N LYS A 89 -1.19 9.97 1.62
CA LYS A 89 -1.92 9.63 0.39
C LYS A 89 -1.12 8.69 -0.51
N PRO A 90 -0.74 7.50 -0.01
CA PRO A 90 -0.05 6.53 -0.85
C PRO A 90 -1.02 5.92 -1.88
N SER A 91 -0.47 5.35 -2.93
CA SER A 91 -1.23 4.74 -4.03
C SER A 91 -1.80 3.36 -3.66
N GLY A 92 -2.96 2.99 -4.22
CA GLY A 92 -3.52 1.64 -4.10
C GLY A 92 -4.15 1.37 -2.74
N ASN A 93 -3.83 0.22 -2.14
CA ASN A 93 -4.40 -0.22 -0.85
C ASN A 93 -3.69 0.36 0.39
N ASP A 94 -2.52 0.96 0.20
CA ASP A 94 -1.74 1.58 1.26
C ASP A 94 -2.54 2.72 1.89
N ILE A 95 -2.57 2.79 3.21
CA ILE A 95 -3.21 3.88 3.95
C ILE A 95 -2.21 4.97 4.25
N LEU A 96 -0.98 4.55 4.49
CA LEU A 96 0.08 5.43 4.91
C LEU A 96 1.42 4.81 4.53
N GLU A 97 2.35 5.65 4.07
CA GLU A 97 3.72 5.27 3.81
C GLU A 97 4.67 6.22 4.56
N LEU A 98 5.66 5.66 5.24
CA LEU A 98 6.80 6.37 5.81
C LEU A 98 8.05 5.98 5.03
N LYS A 99 8.86 6.95 4.65
CA LYS A 99 10.09 6.74 3.89
C LYS A 99 11.29 7.31 4.63
N HIS A 100 12.35 6.51 4.71
CA HIS A 100 13.67 6.97 5.06
C HIS A 100 14.40 7.49 3.81
N LEU A 101 15.44 8.32 3.99
CA LEU A 101 16.21 8.89 2.87
C LEU A 101 16.99 7.83 2.07
N SER A 102 17.29 6.67 2.68
CA SER A 102 17.92 5.52 2.02
C SER A 102 17.00 4.81 1.02
N GLY A 103 15.69 5.07 1.05
CA GLY A 103 14.68 4.34 0.28
C GLY A 103 13.96 3.24 1.07
N ASP A 104 14.43 2.93 2.28
CA ASP A 104 13.72 2.02 3.21
C ASP A 104 12.39 2.63 3.63
N LYS A 105 11.41 1.78 3.92
CA LYS A 105 10.03 2.27 4.16
C LYS A 105 9.23 1.43 5.12
N ALA A 106 8.23 2.07 5.73
CA ALA A 106 7.14 1.41 6.42
C ALA A 106 5.83 1.72 5.71
N VAL A 107 5.05 0.69 5.40
CA VAL A 107 3.75 0.81 4.75
C VAL A 107 2.70 0.25 5.67
N LEU A 108 1.61 1.00 5.87
CA LEU A 108 0.44 0.52 6.60
C LEU A 108 -0.68 0.22 5.61
N THR A 109 -1.24 -0.99 5.73
CA THR A 109 -2.42 -1.42 4.99
C THR A 109 -3.51 -1.84 5.95
N ILE A 110 -4.77 -1.64 5.58
CA ILE A 110 -5.91 -2.32 6.21
C ILE A 110 -6.68 -3.05 5.13
N ARG A 111 -6.88 -4.36 5.32
CA ARG A 111 -7.60 -5.22 4.37
C ARG A 111 -8.63 -6.09 5.07
N LYS A 112 -9.67 -6.50 4.34
CA LYS A 112 -10.53 -7.60 4.79
C LYS A 112 -9.73 -8.92 4.68
N PRO A 113 -9.98 -9.89 5.57
CA PRO A 113 -9.55 -11.26 5.36
C PRO A 113 -10.07 -11.76 4.01
N GLU A 114 -9.24 -12.49 3.29
CA GLU A 114 -9.62 -13.13 2.04
C GLU A 114 -10.55 -14.32 2.31
N THR A 115 -11.36 -14.72 1.33
CA THR A 115 -12.30 -15.84 1.48
C THR A 115 -11.63 -17.18 1.78
N TRP A 116 -10.36 -17.35 1.41
CA TRP A 116 -9.56 -18.54 1.77
C TRP A 116 -9.07 -18.51 3.22
N GLU A 117 -9.04 -17.35 3.88
CA GLU A 117 -8.71 -17.16 5.30
C GLU A 117 -9.96 -17.41 6.18
N LYS A 118 -10.64 -18.55 5.98
CA LYS A 118 -11.96 -18.91 6.56
C LYS A 118 -12.16 -18.50 8.03
N ASN A 119 -11.11 -18.65 8.84
CA ASN A 119 -11.03 -18.11 10.18
C ASN A 119 -9.81 -17.16 10.26
N PRO A 120 -10.01 -15.84 10.29
CA PRO A 120 -8.94 -14.87 10.31
C PRO A 120 -7.99 -15.02 11.51
N GLU A 121 -8.43 -15.60 12.63
CA GLU A 121 -7.54 -15.85 13.76
C GLU A 121 -6.53 -16.97 13.49
N ASP A 122 -6.84 -17.91 12.61
CA ASP A 122 -5.92 -19.00 12.25
C ASP A 122 -4.76 -18.52 11.37
N TYR A 123 -4.88 -17.33 10.76
CA TYR A 123 -3.78 -16.64 10.10
C TYR A 123 -2.58 -16.51 11.06
N PHE A 124 -2.82 -16.07 12.30
CA PHE A 124 -1.74 -15.85 13.27
C PHE A 124 -1.03 -17.14 13.68
N LYS A 125 -1.69 -18.29 13.55
CA LYS A 125 -1.12 -19.59 13.89
C LYS A 125 -0.33 -20.22 12.75
N THR A 126 -0.64 -19.89 11.50
CA THR A 126 -0.08 -20.58 10.32
C THR A 126 0.88 -19.70 9.52
N ALA A 127 0.70 -18.37 9.57
CA ALA A 127 1.54 -17.44 8.84
C ALA A 127 3.03 -17.63 9.19
N TYR A 128 3.86 -17.63 8.15
CA TYR A 128 5.32 -17.71 8.19
C TYR A 128 5.93 -19.01 8.73
N LYS A 129 5.14 -20.09 8.92
CA LYS A 129 5.69 -21.37 9.40
C LYS A 129 6.48 -22.15 8.34
N ASP A 130 6.03 -22.10 7.08
CA ASP A 130 6.55 -22.96 6.01
C ASP A 130 7.06 -22.16 4.79
N THR A 131 7.58 -20.94 4.99
CA THR A 131 7.96 -20.06 3.86
C THR A 131 9.37 -20.29 3.33
N GLY A 132 10.23 -21.00 4.06
CA GLY A 132 11.65 -21.14 3.75
C GLY A 132 12.49 -19.87 3.97
N ASP A 133 11.84 -18.77 4.39
CA ASP A 133 12.52 -17.53 4.75
C ASP A 133 13.27 -17.70 6.08
N LYS A 134 14.37 -16.95 6.26
CA LYS A 134 15.05 -16.89 7.55
C LYS A 134 14.24 -16.02 8.50
N ILE A 135 13.53 -16.66 9.43
CA ILE A 135 12.75 -15.99 10.48
C ILE A 135 13.67 -15.64 11.66
N TYR A 136 13.70 -14.37 12.04
CA TYR A 136 14.42 -13.87 13.22
C TYR A 136 13.52 -13.79 14.44
N THR A 137 12.29 -13.32 14.23
CA THR A 137 11.28 -13.19 15.28
C THR A 137 9.93 -13.66 14.72
N ARG A 138 9.19 -14.42 15.52
CA ARG A 138 7.76 -14.69 15.28
C ARG A 138 7.07 -14.73 16.63
N LYS A 139 6.26 -13.73 16.91
CA LYS A 139 5.61 -13.56 18.21
C LYS A 139 4.14 -13.26 18.05
N GLU A 140 3.30 -14.19 18.50
CA GLU A 140 1.88 -13.97 18.71
C GLU A 140 1.68 -13.21 20.02
N PHE A 141 0.85 -12.17 20.02
CA PHE A 141 0.59 -11.34 21.20
C PHE A 141 -0.76 -10.63 21.06
N LYS A 142 -1.10 -9.78 22.04
CA LYS A 142 -2.25 -8.87 21.92
C LYS A 142 -1.75 -7.44 21.78
N LEU A 143 -2.24 -6.73 20.76
CA LEU A 143 -2.06 -5.30 20.62
C LEU A 143 -3.26 -4.59 21.25
N GLY A 144 -3.12 -4.23 22.52
CA GLY A 144 -4.27 -3.88 23.36
C GLY A 144 -5.15 -5.12 23.58
N LYS A 145 -6.42 -5.06 23.17
CA LYS A 145 -7.34 -6.22 23.24
C LYS A 145 -7.35 -7.10 21.98
N TYR A 146 -6.68 -6.68 20.92
CA TYR A 146 -6.76 -7.30 19.59
C TYR A 146 -5.66 -8.35 19.40
N PRO A 147 -5.96 -9.54 18.84
CA PRO A 147 -4.94 -10.51 18.49
C PRO A 147 -4.01 -9.96 17.41
N ALA A 148 -2.72 -10.21 17.58
CA ALA A 148 -1.67 -9.68 16.72
C ALA A 148 -0.50 -10.67 16.58
N LEU A 149 0.25 -10.49 15.49
CA LEU A 149 1.47 -11.22 15.18
C LEU A 149 2.54 -10.22 14.75
N LEU A 150 3.72 -10.33 15.36
CA LEU A 150 4.93 -9.65 14.92
C LEU A 150 5.85 -10.70 14.32
N VAL A 151 6.24 -10.52 13.05
CA VAL A 151 7.22 -11.36 12.39
C VAL A 151 8.35 -10.49 11.86
N GLU A 152 9.58 -10.92 12.09
CA GLU A 152 10.75 -10.37 11.45
C GLU A 152 11.46 -11.48 10.68
N PHE A 153 11.73 -11.25 9.41
CA PHE A 153 12.34 -12.24 8.53
C PHE A 153 13.19 -11.57 7.45
N SER A 154 14.08 -12.34 6.83
CA SER A 154 14.81 -11.89 5.64
C SER A 154 14.26 -12.55 4.38
N ARG A 155 14.12 -11.77 3.32
CA ARG A 155 13.67 -12.22 2.01
C ARG A 155 14.46 -11.51 0.91
N THR A 156 14.79 -12.25 -0.15
CA THR A 156 15.42 -11.67 -1.35
C THR A 156 14.36 -11.16 -2.32
N VAL A 157 14.38 -9.86 -2.62
CA VAL A 157 13.52 -9.21 -3.61
C VAL A 157 14.41 -8.61 -4.69
N MET A 158 14.22 -9.03 -5.95
CA MET A 158 15.00 -8.54 -7.09
C MET A 158 16.53 -8.59 -6.87
N LYS A 159 17.03 -9.68 -6.27
CA LYS A 159 18.44 -9.91 -5.89
C LYS A 159 18.97 -9.08 -4.72
N ILE A 160 18.15 -8.20 -4.13
CA ILE A 160 18.50 -7.47 -2.91
C ILE A 160 17.93 -8.24 -1.73
N LYS A 161 18.76 -8.47 -0.72
CA LYS A 161 18.32 -9.12 0.51
C LYS A 161 17.72 -8.06 1.42
N MET A 162 16.45 -8.22 1.76
CA MET A 162 15.72 -7.29 2.61
C MET A 162 15.52 -7.89 3.99
N ARG A 163 15.57 -7.05 5.03
CA ARG A 163 14.98 -7.33 6.33
C ARG A 163 13.56 -6.77 6.35
N ILE A 164 12.60 -7.62 6.69
CA ILE A 164 11.18 -7.25 6.75
C ILE A 164 10.69 -7.44 8.18
N ILE A 165 10.02 -6.43 8.73
CA ILE A 165 9.26 -6.52 9.97
C ILE A 165 7.80 -6.32 9.61
N GLU A 166 6.97 -7.31 9.89
CA GLU A 166 5.53 -7.23 9.74
C GLU A 166 4.85 -7.32 11.10
N LEU A 167 4.11 -6.28 11.46
CA LEU A 167 3.15 -6.30 12.56
C LEU A 167 1.75 -6.33 11.96
N THR A 168 1.04 -7.44 12.17
CA THR A 168 -0.34 -7.61 11.72
C THR A 168 -1.26 -7.84 12.91
N ALA A 169 -2.37 -7.10 12.98
CA ALA A 169 -3.39 -7.22 14.03
C ALA A 169 -4.80 -7.32 13.43
N LEU A 170 -5.68 -8.09 14.07
CA LEU A 170 -7.06 -8.28 13.60
C LEU A 170 -8.03 -7.49 14.49
N LYS A 171 -8.74 -6.55 13.88
CA LYS A 171 -9.69 -5.67 14.56
C LYS A 171 -10.92 -5.45 13.68
N ASP A 172 -12.10 -5.63 14.27
CA ASP A 172 -13.41 -5.41 13.62
C ASP A 172 -13.57 -6.14 12.28
N GLY A 173 -12.94 -7.31 12.14
CA GLY A 173 -12.98 -8.09 10.89
C GLY A 173 -12.01 -7.61 9.81
N TYR A 174 -11.02 -6.76 10.15
CA TYR A 174 -9.98 -6.29 9.25
C TYR A 174 -8.58 -6.58 9.79
N PHE A 175 -7.65 -6.91 8.91
CA PHE A 175 -6.23 -6.96 9.21
C PHE A 175 -5.60 -5.59 9.04
N TYR A 176 -4.94 -5.12 10.09
CA TYR A 176 -4.09 -3.93 10.11
C TYR A 176 -2.66 -4.40 10.03
N SER A 177 -1.98 -4.14 8.92
CA SER A 177 -0.63 -4.66 8.66
C SER A 177 0.33 -3.50 8.43
N LEU A 178 1.25 -3.31 9.39
CA LEU A 178 2.40 -2.43 9.27
C LEU A 178 3.59 -3.26 8.80
N VAL A 179 4.08 -2.97 7.59
CA VAL A 179 5.21 -3.67 6.97
C VAL A 179 6.37 -2.70 6.82
N VAL A 180 7.43 -2.93 7.58
CA VAL A 180 8.73 -2.27 7.42
C VAL A 180 9.60 -3.11 6.51
N THR A 181 10.20 -2.47 5.50
CA THR A 181 11.15 -3.10 4.59
C THR A 181 12.43 -2.30 4.58
N MET A 182 13.54 -2.94 4.93
CA MET A 182 14.88 -2.37 5.01
C MET A 182 15.86 -3.22 4.20
N ASP A 183 16.87 -2.61 3.58
CA ASP A 183 18.00 -3.37 3.04
C ASP A 183 18.74 -4.08 4.20
N GLU A 184 18.94 -5.40 4.07
CA GLU A 184 19.60 -6.20 5.11
C GLU A 184 21.03 -5.72 5.40
N ASN A 185 21.72 -5.12 4.43
CA ASN A 185 23.10 -4.65 4.58
C ASN A 185 23.22 -3.34 5.36
N TYR A 186 22.13 -2.57 5.45
CA TYR A 186 22.09 -1.24 6.09
C TYR A 186 21.09 -1.20 7.24
N VAL A 187 20.64 -2.37 7.72
CA VAL A 187 19.56 -2.44 8.70
C VAL A 187 19.92 -1.69 9.98
N ASP A 188 21.17 -1.81 10.44
CA ASP A 188 21.62 -1.22 11.70
C ASP A 188 21.63 0.32 11.66
N ASP A 189 21.72 0.90 10.46
CA ASP A 189 21.75 2.35 10.25
C ASP A 189 20.35 3.00 10.38
N VAL A 190 19.29 2.24 10.11
CA VAL A 190 17.90 2.75 10.01
C VAL A 190 16.92 2.06 10.96
N ARG A 191 17.38 1.03 11.67
CA ARG A 191 16.53 0.17 12.51
C ARG A 191 15.81 0.96 13.58
N GLN A 192 16.51 1.92 14.20
CA GLN A 192 16.00 2.66 15.35
C GLN A 192 14.76 3.49 14.98
N GLU A 193 14.76 4.12 13.81
CA GLU A 193 13.65 4.91 13.28
C GLU A 193 12.41 4.06 13.08
N PHE A 194 12.56 2.87 12.52
CA PHE A 194 11.43 1.96 12.27
C PHE A 194 10.97 1.21 13.52
N ASP A 195 11.89 0.86 14.43
CA ASP A 195 11.54 0.28 15.72
C ASP A 195 10.67 1.25 16.54
N LEU A 196 10.90 2.56 16.45
CA LEU A 196 10.01 3.55 17.06
C LEU A 196 8.58 3.40 16.52
N VAL A 197 8.41 3.31 15.19
CA VAL A 197 7.10 3.13 14.55
C VAL A 197 6.43 1.84 15.00
N VAL A 198 7.12 0.70 14.89
CA VAL A 198 6.58 -0.61 15.22
C VAL A 198 6.22 -0.71 16.70
N ASN A 199 7.11 -0.28 17.61
CA ASN A 199 6.90 -0.41 19.05
C ASN A 199 5.86 0.57 19.61
N SER A 200 5.66 1.70 18.93
CA SER A 200 4.65 2.69 19.31
C SER A 200 3.32 2.53 18.59
N PHE A 201 3.21 1.60 17.63
CA PHE A 201 1.97 1.35 16.90
C PHE A 201 0.84 0.93 17.86
N ARG A 202 -0.33 1.56 17.75
CA ARG A 202 -1.52 1.29 18.57
C ARG A 202 -2.76 1.26 17.69
N LEU A 203 -3.70 0.42 18.07
CA LEU A 203 -5.06 0.44 17.54
C LEU A 203 -5.96 1.25 18.47
N LEU A 204 -6.69 2.21 17.91
CA LEU A 204 -7.69 3.01 18.61
C LEU A 204 -9.02 2.28 18.60
N GLU A 205 -9.89 2.49 19.59
CA GLU A 205 -11.18 1.77 19.63
C GLU A 205 -12.16 2.17 18.52
N THR A 206 -11.88 3.24 17.77
CA THR A 206 -12.70 3.72 16.66
C THR A 206 -12.94 2.62 15.63
N LYS A 207 -14.20 2.28 15.39
CA LYS A 207 -14.58 1.31 14.35
C LYS A 207 -14.34 1.92 12.97
N VAL A 208 -13.74 1.15 12.08
CA VAL A 208 -13.41 1.57 10.72
C VAL A 208 -14.35 0.90 9.74
N ASP A 209 -14.89 1.70 8.82
CA ASP A 209 -15.62 1.20 7.64
C ASP A 209 -14.80 1.52 6.39
N LEU A 210 -14.41 0.47 5.67
CA LEU A 210 -13.61 0.57 4.44
C LEU A 210 -14.45 0.44 3.17
N GLU A 211 -15.76 0.17 3.24
CA GLU A 211 -16.59 -0.12 2.06
C GLU A 211 -16.58 1.01 1.03
N ASN A 212 -16.39 2.25 1.49
CA ASN A 212 -16.33 3.43 0.64
C ASN A 212 -14.96 4.13 0.64
N ARG A 213 -13.91 3.49 1.17
CA ARG A 213 -12.57 4.09 1.27
C ARG A 213 -12.00 4.48 -0.09
N TRP A 214 -12.33 3.74 -1.14
CA TRP A 214 -11.91 4.06 -2.51
C TRP A 214 -12.25 5.50 -2.93
N LYS A 215 -13.29 6.11 -2.34
CA LYS A 215 -13.65 7.51 -2.60
C LYS A 215 -12.56 8.49 -2.18
N ASP A 216 -11.77 8.17 -1.16
CA ASP A 216 -10.66 9.02 -0.70
C ASP A 216 -9.52 9.11 -1.70
N GLN A 217 -9.46 8.17 -2.65
CA GLN A 217 -8.46 8.15 -3.72
C GLN A 217 -8.88 9.01 -4.91
N LEU A 218 -10.15 9.43 -4.97
CA LEU A 218 -10.67 10.28 -6.03
C LEU A 218 -10.41 11.75 -5.70
N PRO A 219 -10.18 12.60 -6.70
CA PRO A 219 -10.07 14.03 -6.47
C PRO A 219 -11.41 14.59 -6.00
N ALA A 220 -11.37 15.65 -5.20
CA ALA A 220 -12.58 16.24 -4.59
C ALA A 220 -13.61 16.75 -5.61
N ASP A 221 -13.20 16.99 -6.85
CA ASP A 221 -14.05 17.43 -7.95
C ASP A 221 -14.49 16.29 -8.89
N PHE A 222 -14.31 15.02 -8.49
CA PHE A 222 -14.88 13.89 -9.22
C PHE A 222 -16.42 14.04 -9.30
N PRO A 223 -17.04 13.97 -10.49
CA PRO A 223 -18.46 14.26 -10.67
C PRO A 223 -19.33 13.05 -10.33
N HIS A 224 -19.40 12.71 -9.03
CA HIS A 224 -20.09 11.54 -8.50
C HIS A 224 -21.56 11.42 -8.93
N ASP A 225 -22.26 12.55 -9.06
CA ASP A 225 -23.67 12.58 -9.46
C ASP A 225 -23.89 12.29 -10.96
N VAL A 226 -22.86 12.55 -11.77
CA VAL A 226 -22.92 12.32 -13.22
C VAL A 226 -22.58 10.88 -13.54
N LEU A 227 -21.50 10.39 -12.93
CA LEU A 227 -20.95 9.06 -13.18
C LEU A 227 -20.55 8.38 -11.86
N PRO A 228 -21.53 7.84 -11.12
CA PRO A 228 -21.24 7.04 -9.94
C PRO A 228 -20.42 5.81 -10.32
N LEU A 229 -19.36 5.52 -9.54
CA LEU A 229 -18.62 4.27 -9.69
C LEU A 229 -19.41 3.11 -9.07
N TYR A 230 -19.35 1.94 -9.69
CA TYR A 230 -20.11 0.76 -9.28
C TYR A 230 -19.22 -0.45 -9.07
N GLY A 231 -19.46 -1.17 -7.96
CA GLY A 231 -18.74 -2.39 -7.60
C GLY A 231 -17.23 -2.17 -7.41
N VAL A 232 -16.82 -1.03 -6.85
CA VAL A 232 -15.39 -0.70 -6.70
C VAL A 232 -14.78 -1.56 -5.60
N ASP A 233 -13.91 -2.49 -5.96
CA ASP A 233 -13.09 -3.24 -5.00
C ASP A 233 -11.78 -2.48 -4.71
N GLU A 234 -11.07 -2.05 -5.76
CA GLU A 234 -9.78 -1.37 -5.65
C GLU A 234 -9.60 -0.32 -6.76
N ILE A 235 -9.13 0.88 -6.40
CA ILE A 235 -8.68 1.88 -7.37
C ILE A 235 -7.23 1.57 -7.74
N TYR A 236 -7.01 1.17 -8.98
CA TYR A 236 -5.68 0.87 -9.51
C TYR A 236 -4.90 2.14 -9.85
N TYR A 237 -5.59 3.14 -10.39
CA TYR A 237 -4.96 4.35 -10.88
C TYR A 237 -5.94 5.51 -10.97
N VAL A 238 -5.50 6.67 -10.51
CA VAL A 238 -6.17 7.95 -10.76
C VAL A 238 -5.13 8.88 -11.36
N SER A 239 -5.44 9.46 -12.51
CA SER A 239 -4.60 10.51 -13.09
C SER A 239 -5.38 11.59 -13.77
N GLY A 240 -4.75 12.76 -13.86
CA GLY A 240 -5.38 13.93 -14.43
C GLY A 240 -5.32 15.13 -13.50
N ASN A 241 -5.41 16.30 -14.11
CA ASN A 241 -5.71 17.52 -13.39
C ASN A 241 -7.21 17.56 -13.08
N SER A 242 -7.56 18.34 -12.06
CA SER A 242 -8.95 18.75 -11.76
C SER A 242 -9.72 19.09 -13.06
N LEU A 243 -10.99 18.67 -13.13
CA LEU A 243 -11.88 18.90 -14.27
C LEU A 243 -12.26 20.38 -14.45
N THR A 244 -11.64 21.30 -13.70
CA THR A 244 -12.08 22.69 -13.57
C THR A 244 -11.78 23.59 -14.75
N LYS A 245 -10.73 23.35 -15.56
CA LYS A 245 -10.35 24.32 -16.61
C LYS A 245 -9.80 23.79 -17.94
N GLU A 246 -9.64 22.47 -18.10
CA GLU A 246 -9.18 21.74 -19.32
C GLU A 246 -8.62 20.34 -18.94
N GLY A 247 -8.83 19.91 -17.70
CA GLY A 247 -8.35 18.63 -17.20
C GLY A 247 -9.06 17.44 -17.85
N ARG A 248 -8.32 16.34 -17.98
CA ARG A 248 -8.87 15.00 -18.20
C ARG A 248 -8.58 14.19 -16.95
N LEU A 249 -9.62 13.62 -16.34
CA LEU A 249 -9.52 12.69 -15.23
C LEU A 249 -9.67 11.27 -15.76
N THR A 250 -8.74 10.40 -15.40
CA THR A 250 -8.78 8.97 -15.67
C THR A 250 -8.81 8.23 -14.34
N VAL A 251 -9.81 7.37 -14.16
CA VAL A 251 -9.92 6.46 -13.03
C VAL A 251 -9.91 5.04 -13.58
N VAL A 252 -9.01 4.21 -13.06
CA VAL A 252 -8.95 2.78 -13.35
C VAL A 252 -9.17 2.06 -12.04
N TYR A 253 -10.11 1.13 -12.01
CA TYR A 253 -10.42 0.36 -10.83
C TYR A 253 -10.78 -1.09 -11.19
N ASP A 254 -10.53 -2.01 -10.27
CA ASP A 254 -10.89 -3.41 -10.42
C ASP A 254 -12.20 -3.68 -9.65
N SER A 255 -13.04 -4.54 -10.22
CA SER A 255 -14.37 -4.90 -9.73
C SER A 255 -14.59 -6.41 -9.83
N LYS A 256 -15.19 -7.00 -8.79
CA LYS A 256 -15.66 -8.39 -8.76
C LYS A 256 -17.05 -8.56 -9.39
N GLU A 257 -17.71 -7.47 -9.80
CA GLU A 257 -18.94 -7.53 -10.56
C GLU A 257 -18.71 -8.20 -11.93
N SER A 258 -19.75 -8.88 -12.43
CA SER A 258 -19.70 -9.42 -13.79
C SER A 258 -19.63 -8.28 -14.81
N ARG A 259 -18.98 -8.55 -15.95
CA ARG A 259 -18.91 -7.60 -17.06
C ARG A 259 -20.31 -7.19 -17.53
N GLU A 260 -21.26 -8.13 -17.54
CA GLU A 260 -22.65 -7.89 -17.95
C GLU A 260 -23.38 -6.94 -17.00
N ASN A 261 -23.14 -7.05 -15.69
CA ASN A 261 -23.69 -6.14 -14.68
C ASN A 261 -23.08 -4.74 -14.83
N LEU A 262 -21.76 -4.64 -14.94
CA LEU A 262 -21.05 -3.37 -15.13
C LEU A 262 -21.51 -2.65 -16.41
N LEU A 263 -21.61 -3.38 -17.52
CA LEU A 263 -22.06 -2.81 -18.80
C LEU A 263 -23.51 -2.35 -18.73
N SER A 264 -24.40 -3.11 -18.08
CA SER A 264 -25.81 -2.74 -17.92
C SER A 264 -25.96 -1.51 -17.02
N TYR A 265 -25.23 -1.47 -15.91
CA TYR A 265 -25.21 -0.33 -15.00
C TYR A 265 -24.78 0.94 -15.73
N TYR A 266 -23.61 0.93 -16.38
CA TYR A 266 -23.11 2.11 -17.06
C TYR A 266 -23.94 2.50 -18.29
N ALA A 267 -24.60 1.55 -18.95
CA ALA A 267 -25.54 1.86 -20.02
C ALA A 267 -26.79 2.59 -19.49
N ASP A 268 -27.32 2.21 -18.33
CA ASP A 268 -28.44 2.94 -17.71
C ASP A 268 -28.01 4.33 -17.22
N VAL A 269 -26.83 4.43 -16.59
CA VAL A 269 -26.26 5.72 -16.19
C VAL A 269 -26.06 6.64 -17.41
N MET A 270 -25.60 6.12 -18.54
CA MET A 270 -25.32 6.91 -19.75
C MET A 270 -26.49 7.02 -20.73
N LYS A 271 -27.69 6.53 -20.40
CA LYS A 271 -28.81 6.41 -21.37
C LYS A 271 -29.23 7.71 -22.05
N ASP A 272 -29.12 8.83 -21.33
CA ASP A 272 -29.48 10.17 -21.83
C ASP A 272 -28.26 10.96 -22.34
N ALA A 273 -27.10 10.32 -22.48
CA ALA A 273 -25.89 10.98 -22.95
C ALA A 273 -25.99 11.35 -24.43
N ALA A 274 -25.63 12.60 -24.77
CA ALA A 274 -25.56 13.04 -26.15
C ALA A 274 -24.45 12.30 -26.90
N GLY A 275 -24.77 11.77 -28.09
CA GLY A 275 -23.82 11.04 -28.93
C GLY A 275 -23.38 9.69 -28.35
N LEU A 276 -24.26 9.02 -27.59
CA LEU A 276 -23.96 7.73 -26.97
C LEU A 276 -23.53 6.68 -28.00
N VAL A 277 -22.30 6.19 -27.86
CA VAL A 277 -21.75 5.03 -28.55
C VAL A 277 -21.68 3.88 -27.54
N LYS A 278 -22.24 2.72 -27.90
CA LYS A 278 -22.21 1.50 -27.09
C LYS A 278 -21.67 0.33 -27.91
N SER A 279 -20.67 -0.36 -27.37
CA SER A 279 -20.18 -1.64 -27.88
C SER A 279 -20.10 -2.66 -26.74
N THR A 280 -19.61 -3.87 -27.05
CA THR A 280 -19.54 -5.00 -26.11
C THR A 280 -18.74 -4.71 -24.83
N TYR A 281 -17.77 -3.79 -24.89
CA TYR A 281 -16.86 -3.49 -23.77
C TYR A 281 -16.57 -1.99 -23.62
N TYR A 282 -17.31 -1.14 -24.33
CA TYR A 282 -17.05 0.29 -24.39
C TYR A 282 -18.33 1.09 -24.44
N LEU A 283 -18.37 2.17 -23.66
CA LEU A 283 -19.39 3.21 -23.74
C LEU A 283 -18.72 4.57 -23.84
N ALA A 284 -19.23 5.45 -24.69
CA ALA A 284 -18.82 6.85 -24.68
C ALA A 284 -19.97 7.77 -25.05
N GLY A 285 -19.96 8.98 -24.49
CA GLY A 285 -20.97 9.99 -24.76
C GLY A 285 -20.75 11.23 -23.91
N THR A 286 -21.59 12.25 -24.09
CA THR A 286 -21.55 13.45 -23.27
C THR A 286 -22.73 13.47 -22.30
N LYS A 287 -22.46 13.39 -20.99
CA LYS A 287 -23.49 13.44 -19.95
C LYS A 287 -23.28 14.67 -19.07
N SER A 288 -24.32 15.48 -18.88
CA SER A 288 -24.27 16.71 -18.07
C SER A 288 -23.13 17.66 -18.45
N GLY A 289 -22.77 17.69 -19.75
CA GLY A 289 -21.67 18.49 -20.30
C GLY A 289 -20.29 17.82 -20.26
N TYR A 290 -20.12 16.69 -19.57
CA TYR A 290 -18.86 15.96 -19.50
C TYR A 290 -18.75 14.91 -20.61
N PRO A 291 -17.73 14.96 -21.48
CA PRO A 291 -17.36 13.83 -22.32
C PRO A 291 -16.81 12.70 -21.45
N ILE A 292 -17.45 11.54 -21.52
CA ILE A 292 -17.12 10.35 -20.72
C ILE A 292 -16.84 9.18 -21.66
N GLU A 293 -15.77 8.45 -21.39
CA GLU A 293 -15.44 7.16 -22.01
C GLU A 293 -15.27 6.11 -20.91
N ILE A 294 -15.86 4.93 -21.11
CA ILE A 294 -15.84 3.80 -20.18
C ILE A 294 -15.41 2.56 -20.95
N THR A 295 -14.37 1.88 -20.49
CA THR A 295 -13.89 0.60 -21.05
C THR A 295 -13.92 -0.47 -19.96
N LEU A 296 -14.41 -1.67 -20.30
CA LEU A 296 -14.51 -2.82 -19.41
C LEU A 296 -13.63 -3.97 -19.93
N GLU A 297 -12.62 -4.37 -19.15
CA GLU A 297 -11.68 -5.43 -19.51
C GLU A 297 -11.75 -6.57 -18.49
N TRP A 298 -12.13 -7.77 -18.92
CA TRP A 298 -12.21 -8.93 -18.02
C TRP A 298 -10.87 -9.65 -17.90
N SER A 299 -10.43 -9.91 -16.66
CA SER A 299 -9.26 -10.72 -16.35
C SER A 299 -9.67 -12.15 -16.03
N GLU A 300 -9.35 -13.09 -16.92
CA GLU A 300 -9.59 -14.51 -16.68
C GLU A 300 -8.75 -15.09 -15.55
N ILE A 301 -7.61 -14.48 -15.24
CA ILE A 301 -6.69 -14.92 -14.19
C ILE A 301 -7.19 -14.43 -12.82
N LEU A 302 -7.52 -13.15 -12.72
CA LEU A 302 -7.95 -12.54 -11.46
C LEU A 302 -9.45 -12.74 -11.18
N LYS A 303 -10.21 -13.19 -12.18
CA LYS A 303 -11.68 -13.32 -12.12
C LYS A 303 -12.37 -12.02 -11.71
N GLN A 304 -11.90 -10.92 -12.28
CA GLN A 304 -12.32 -9.55 -11.99
C GLN A 304 -12.36 -8.73 -13.29
N CYS A 305 -13.19 -7.70 -13.32
CA CYS A 305 -13.26 -6.73 -14.39
C CYS A 305 -12.48 -5.47 -14.02
N ARG A 306 -11.55 -5.06 -14.88
CA ARG A 306 -10.94 -3.74 -14.86
C ARG A 306 -11.84 -2.75 -15.57
N VAL A 307 -12.18 -1.68 -14.89
CA VAL A 307 -12.99 -0.58 -15.40
C VAL A 307 -12.09 0.63 -15.57
N THR A 308 -12.00 1.14 -16.79
CA THR A 308 -11.31 2.39 -17.09
C THR A 308 -12.32 3.45 -17.46
N ILE A 309 -12.34 4.54 -16.70
CA ILE A 309 -13.19 5.70 -16.93
C ILE A 309 -12.31 6.89 -17.26
N ARG A 310 -12.61 7.58 -18.35
CA ARG A 310 -12.00 8.87 -18.70
C ARG A 310 -13.10 9.92 -18.78
N ILE A 311 -12.91 11.00 -18.04
CA ILE A 311 -13.80 12.16 -18.00
C ILE A 311 -12.98 13.36 -18.45
N SER A 312 -13.47 14.09 -19.45
CA SER A 312 -12.87 15.36 -19.86
C SER A 312 -13.65 16.53 -19.26
N ALA A 313 -12.99 17.67 -19.05
CA ALA A 313 -13.64 18.90 -18.62
C ALA A 313 -14.87 19.24 -19.49
N LYS A 314 -15.85 19.94 -18.90
CA LYS A 314 -17.07 20.32 -19.61
C LYS A 314 -16.74 21.14 -20.85
N LYS A 315 -17.44 20.86 -21.95
CA LYS A 315 -17.47 21.75 -23.12
C LYS A 315 -18.38 22.93 -22.87
#